data_AF-A0A959ZUZ7-F1
#
_entry.id   AF-A0A959ZUZ7-F1
#
_cell.length_a   1.000
_cell.length_b   1.000
_cell.length_c   1.000
_cell.angle_alpha   90.00
_cell.angle_beta   90.00
_cell.angle_gamma   90.00
#
_symmetry.space_group_name_H-M   'P 1'
#
loop_
_entity.id
_entity.type
_entity.pdbx_description
1 polymer ?
#
loop_
_entity_poly.entity_id
_entity_poly.type
_entity_poly.pdbx_seq_one_letter_code
_entity_poly.pdbx_strand_id
1 'polypeptide(L)' 'MDLVRGSWITIVAICLVAALLVAINGYTGYAITLVAVGLAAAVNLT' A
#
# COMPACT_ATOMS: atom_id res chain seq x y z
N MET A 1 -17.14 8.11 -8.29
CA MET A 1 -16.17 7.62 -7.31
C MET A 1 -15.84 8.79 -6.41
N ASP A 2 -16.08 8.68 -5.11
CA ASP A 2 -15.82 9.75 -4.14
C ASP A 2 -14.30 10.01 -4.04
N LEU A 3 -13.89 11.27 -3.89
CA LEU A 3 -12.47 11.66 -3.84
C LEU A 3 -11.74 11.00 -2.67
N VAL A 4 -12.43 10.84 -1.53
CA VAL A 4 -11.89 10.17 -0.33
C VAL A 4 -11.64 8.70 -0.65
N ARG A 5 -12.63 8.01 -1.23
CA ARG A 5 -12.46 6.60 -1.62
C ARG A 5 -11.36 6.41 -2.67
N GLY A 6 -11.27 7.32 -3.64
CA GLY A 6 -10.21 7.33 -4.65
C GLY A 6 -8.82 7.40 -4.02
N SER A 7 -8.63 8.29 -3.04
CA SER A 7 -7.34 8.46 -2.35
C SER A 7 -6.88 7.18 -1.63
N TRP A 8 -7.80 6.47 -0.97
CA TRP A 8 -7.48 5.21 -0.31
C TRP A 8 -7.11 4.09 -1.29
N ILE A 9 -7.82 3.98 -2.42
CA ILE A 9 -7.49 3.04 -3.50
C ILE A 9 -6.07 3.30 -4.02
N THR A 10 -5.72 4.57 -4.23
CA THR A 10 -4.38 4.97 -4.70
C THR A 10 -3.28 4.51 -3.74
N ILE A 11 -3.45 4.72 -2.43
CA ILE A 11 -2.44 4.29 -1.44
C ILE A 11 -2.30 2.77 -1.44
N VAL A 12 -3.40 2.02 -1.43
CA VAL A 12 -3.34 0.55 -1.50
C VAL A 12 -2.61 0.07 -2.75
N ALA A 13 -2.89 0.66 -3.92
CA ALA A 13 -2.24 0.31 -5.17
C ALA A 13 -0.72 0.57 -5.15
N ILE A 14 -0.30 1.73 -4.62
CA ILE A 14 1.12 2.08 -4.51
C ILE A 14 1.84 1.15 -3.53
N CYS A 15 1.23 0.84 -2.37
CA CYS A 15 1.79 -0.10 -1.41
C CYS A 15 1.95 -1.51 -2.02
N LEU A 16 1.01 -1.94 -2.87
CA LEU A 16 1.10 -3.21 -3.59
C LEU A 16 2.28 -3.24 -4.57
N VAL A 17 2.42 -2.19 -5.39
CA VAL A 17 3.55 -2.06 -6.34
C VAL A 17 4.88 -2.05 -5.59
N ALA A 18 5.00 -1.28 -4.52
CA ALA A 18 6.22 -1.22 -3.73
C ALA A 18 6.52 -2.54 -3.02
N ALA A 19 5.52 -3.28 -2.54
CA ALA A 19 5.71 -4.62 -1.99
C ALA A 19 6.27 -5.60 -3.03
N LEU A 20 5.79 -5.54 -4.29
CA LEU A 20 6.35 -6.33 -5.39
C LEU A 20 7.81 -5.96 -5.66
N LEU A 21 8.12 -4.66 -5.70
CA LEU A 21 9.49 -4.20 -5.92
C LEU A 21 10.43 -4.64 -4.78
N VAL A 22 9.98 -4.58 -3.53
CA VAL A 22 10.71 -5.10 -2.37
C VAL A 22 10.97 -6.60 -2.49
N ALA A 23 9.95 -7.38 -2.88
CA ALA A 23 10.08 -8.82 -3.06
C ALA A 23 11.09 -9.18 -4.18
N ILE A 24 11.13 -8.40 -5.27
CA ILE A 24 12.03 -8.63 -6.41
C ILE A 24 13.46 -8.17 -6.08
N ASN A 25 13.62 -7.04 -5.39
CA ASN A 25 14.94 -6.44 -5.14
C ASN A 25 15.64 -7.04 -3.90
N GLY A 26 14.91 -7.74 -3.03
CA GLY A 26 15.44 -8.32 -1.79
C GLY A 26 15.72 -7.29 -0.68
N TYR A 27 15.33 -6.03 -0.88
CA TYR A 27 15.51 -4.95 0.09
C TYR A 27 14.34 -4.88 1.07
N THR A 28 14.52 -5.38 2.30
CA THR A 28 13.45 -5.49 3.30
C THR A 28 13.30 -4.28 4.22
N GLY A 29 14.14 -3.25 4.08
CA GLY A 29 14.21 -2.09 5.01
C GLY A 29 12.89 -1.34 5.22
N TYR A 30 11.98 -1.37 4.25
CA TYR A 30 10.65 -0.75 4.34
C TYR A 30 9.48 -1.75 4.31
N ALA A 31 9.75 -3.06 4.40
CA ALA A 31 8.70 -4.08 4.27
C ALA A 31 7.60 -3.91 5.33
N ILE A 32 7.98 -3.66 6.59
CA ILE A 32 7.02 -3.45 7.69
C ILE A 32 6.19 -2.17 7.45
N THR A 33 6.84 -1.08 7.05
CA THR A 33 6.17 0.19 6.75
C THR A 33 5.14 0.03 5.63
N LEU A 34 5.51 -0.67 4.56
CA LEU A 34 4.61 -0.92 3.42
C LEU A 34 3.38 -1.71 3.82
N VAL A 35 3.56 -2.77 4.60
CA VAL A 35 2.45 -3.61 5.08
C VAL A 35 1.55 -2.80 6.02
N ALA A 36 2.12 -2.08 6.99
CA ALA A 36 1.35 -1.30 7.95
C ALA A 36 0.51 -0.19 7.26
N VAL A 37 1.12 0.58 6.35
CA VAL A 37 0.43 1.65 5.61
C VAL A 37 -0.62 1.08 4.66
N GLY A 38 -0.28 0.02 3.91
CA GLY A 38 -1.22 -0.61 2.98
C GLY A 38 -2.45 -1.19 3.67
N LEU A 39 -2.27 -1.86 4.80
CA LEU A 39 -3.38 -2.38 5.61
C LEU A 39 -4.22 -1.24 6.21
N ALA A 40 -3.58 -0.18 6.72
CA ALA A 40 -4.29 0.99 7.23
C ALA A 40 -5.10 1.73 6.14
N ALA A 41 -4.62 1.76 4.91
CA ALA A 41 -5.40 2.30 3.80
C ALA A 41 -6.57 1.38 3.41
N ALA A 42 -6.36 0.06 3.43
CA ALA A 42 -7.38 -0.92 3.06
C ALA A 42 -8.60 -0.90 3.99
N VAL A 43 -8.43 -0.66 5.30
CA VAL A 43 -9.56 -0.55 6.24
C VAL A 43 -10.47 0.65 5.98
N ASN A 44 -10.02 1.64 5.20
CA ASN A 44 -10.84 2.80 4.82
C ASN A 44 -11.63 2.58 3.51
N LEU A 45 -11.54 1.39 2.90
CA LEU A 45 -12.25 1.04 1.66
C LEU A 45 -13.58 0.30 1.88
N THR A 46 -13.81 -0.19 3.10
CA THR A 46 -15.04 -0.83 3.57
C THR A 46 -16.09 0.22 3.88
#